data_AF-A0A2U0TZ10-F1
#
_entry.id   AF-A0A2U0TZ10-F1
#
_cell.length_a   1.000
_cell.length_b   1.000
_cell.length_c   1.000
_cell.angle_alpha   90.00
_cell.angle_beta   90.00
_cell.angle_gamma   90.00
#
_symmetry.space_group_name_H-M   'P 1'
#
loop_
_entity.id
_entity.type
_entity.pdbx_description
1 polymer ?
#
loop_
_entity_poly.entity_id
_entity_poly.type
_entity_poly.pdbx_seq_one_letter_code
_entity_poly.pdbx_strand_id
1 'polypeptide(L)'
;ARIITYVDIKKGKMPKLVSLLTNDFDMSMETIVAIYRRRWQIKQNFPLRYFYGESANAIKIQIWVTLIANLLLSLMQSSLQRRWSFSGLATMVRIVLMEYLNMNNFFNMPDADMKLMLEAAAESPPEVTENEQGGLSLTCCHPNYCVSMSWNEDFYV
;
A
#
# COMPACT_ATOMS: atom_id res chain seq x y z
N ALA A 1 35.19 12.30 -2.79
CA ALA A 1 34.27 12.08 -1.67
C ALA A 1 34.51 13.13 -0.58
N ARG A 2 33.45 13.62 0.08
CA ARG A 2 33.49 14.63 1.15
C ARG A 2 33.08 13.96 2.46
N ILE A 3 33.74 14.32 3.56
CA ILE A 3 33.39 13.85 4.91
C ILE A 3 32.64 14.96 5.64
N ILE A 4 31.52 14.59 6.24
CA ILE A 4 30.67 15.47 7.02
C ILE A 4 30.60 14.93 8.45
N THR A 5 31.01 15.74 9.42
CA THR A 5 30.94 15.38 10.84
C THR A 5 29.83 16.19 11.50
N TYR A 6 28.90 15.50 12.16
CA TYR A 6 27.83 16.15 12.92
C TYR A 6 27.69 15.53 14.31
N VAL A 7 27.07 16.27 15.22
CA VAL A 7 26.79 15.81 16.59
C VAL A 7 25.39 15.21 16.64
N ASP A 8 25.28 13.91 16.95
CA ASP A 8 24.00 13.26 17.20
C ASP A 8 23.64 13.40 18.68
N ILE A 9 22.71 14.32 18.97
CA ILE A 9 22.19 14.57 20.32
C ILE A 9 20.90 13.73 20.48
N LYS A 10 20.94 12.72 21.35
CA LYS A 10 19.78 11.90 21.72
C LYS A 10 19.41 12.16 23.17
N LYS A 11 18.11 12.34 23.47
CA LYS A 11 17.63 12.54 24.85
C LYS A 11 18.17 11.43 25.77
N GLY A 12 18.89 11.82 26.83
CA GLY A 12 19.44 10.90 27.83
C GLY A 12 20.74 10.20 27.44
N LYS A 13 21.42 10.57 26.34
CA LYS A 13 22.73 10.03 25.96
C LYS A 13 23.74 11.13 25.70
N MET A 14 25.02 10.81 25.94
CA MET A 14 26.14 11.68 25.61
C MET A 14 26.12 12.05 24.11
N PRO A 15 26.41 13.31 23.75
CA PRO A 15 26.50 13.72 22.35
C PRO A 15 27.58 12.89 21.64
N LYS A 16 27.21 12.23 20.54
CA LYS A 16 28.13 11.39 19.77
C LYS A 16 28.49 12.08 18.46
N LEU A 17 29.80 12.20 18.19
CA LEU A 17 30.28 12.63 16.88
C LEU A 17 30.11 11.48 15.88
N VAL A 18 29.40 11.77 14.79
CA VAL A 18 29.18 10.82 13.69
C VAL A 18 29.74 11.45 12.43
N SER A 19 30.62 10.70 11.77
CA SER A 19 31.20 11.07 10.48
C SER A 19 30.49 10.32 9.36
N LEU A 20 30.05 11.04 8.34
CA LEU A 20 29.35 10.55 7.17
C LEU A 20 30.20 10.82 5.92
N LEU A 21 30.28 9.82 5.04
CA LEU A 21 30.93 9.95 3.74
C LEU A 21 29.87 10.23 2.67
N THR A 22 30.00 11.34 1.94
CA THR A 22 29.11 11.68 0.83
C THR A 22 29.89 11.76 -0.49
N ASN A 23 29.25 11.35 -1.58
CA ASN A 23 29.75 11.60 -2.93
C ASN A 23 29.23 12.92 -3.52
N ASP A 24 28.18 13.48 -2.92
CA ASP A 24 27.58 14.75 -3.32
C ASP A 24 28.29 15.90 -2.60
N PHE A 25 28.76 16.89 -3.38
CA PHE A 25 29.51 18.04 -2.87
C PHE A 25 28.66 19.31 -2.77
N ASP A 26 27.57 19.41 -3.54
CA ASP A 26 26.78 20.62 -3.72
C ASP A 26 25.67 20.74 -2.65
N MET A 27 25.17 19.61 -2.17
CA MET A 27 24.10 19.57 -1.18
C MET A 27 24.53 20.09 0.21
N SER A 28 23.61 20.73 0.92
CA SER A 28 23.86 21.25 2.27
C SER A 28 24.09 20.12 3.28
N MET A 29 24.87 20.43 4.33
CA MET A 29 25.23 19.47 5.38
C MET A 29 23.98 18.91 6.08
N GLU A 30 23.02 19.79 6.38
CA GLU A 30 21.78 19.46 7.10
C GLU A 30 20.93 18.48 6.28
N THR A 31 20.87 18.69 4.97
CA THR A 31 20.09 17.85 4.05
C THR A 31 20.70 16.46 3.96
N ILE A 32 22.04 16.36 3.86
CA ILE A 32 22.75 15.08 3.86
C ILE A 32 22.50 14.34 5.18
N VAL A 33 22.63 15.01 6.33
CA VAL A 33 22.33 14.41 7.64
C VAL A 33 20.88 13.93 7.71
N ALA A 34 19.92 14.71 7.20
CA ALA A 34 18.51 14.33 7.15
C ALA A 34 18.26 13.08 6.28
N ILE A 35 18.89 12.99 5.11
CA ILE A 35 18.83 11.81 4.23
C ILE A 35 19.41 10.59 4.94
N TYR A 36 20.58 10.73 5.57
CA TYR A 36 21.20 9.65 6.33
C TYR A 36 20.35 9.19 7.52
N ARG A 37 19.67 10.11 8.21
CA ARG A 37 18.71 9.78 9.27
C ARG A 37 17.51 8.99 8.73
N ARG A 38 16.93 9.40 7.61
CA ARG A 38 15.82 8.67 6.95
C ARG A 38 16.26 7.27 6.52
N ARG A 39 17.45 7.15 5.91
CA ARG A 39 18.04 5.86 5.52
C ARG A 39 18.18 4.92 6.72
N TRP A 40 18.62 5.44 7.87
CA TRP A 40 18.75 4.66 9.09
C TRP A 40 17.41 4.16 9.63
N GLN A 41 16.36 4.98 9.59
CA GLN A 41 15.01 4.59 10.01
C GLN A 41 14.48 3.43 9.17
N ILE A 42 14.60 3.52 7.84
CA ILE A 42 14.18 2.45 6.93
C ILE A 42 14.95 1.16 7.24
N LYS A 43 16.27 1.24 7.46
CA LYS A 43 17.08 0.06 7.82
C LYS A 43 16.62 -0.60 9.13
N GLN A 44 16.23 0.19 10.14
CA GLN A 44 15.79 -0.35 11.44
C GLN A 44 14.38 -0.94 11.40
N ASN A 45 13.51 -0.43 10.52
CA ASN A 45 12.12 -0.90 10.40
C ASN A 45 12.01 -2.31 9.80
N PHE A 46 13.10 -2.88 9.26
CA PHE A 46 13.13 -4.25 8.73
C PHE A 46 14.06 -5.15 9.56
N PRO A 47 13.62 -5.68 10.71
CA PRO A 47 14.30 -6.77 11.35
C PRO A 47 14.14 -8.03 10.48
N LEU A 48 15.05 -8.25 9.52
CA LEU A 48 15.19 -9.49 8.76
C LEU A 48 15.73 -10.59 9.70
N ARG A 49 14.89 -11.05 10.63
CA ARG A 49 15.28 -12.05 11.63
C ARG A 49 15.08 -13.48 11.14
N TYR A 50 14.10 -13.71 10.26
CA TYR A 50 13.73 -15.04 9.80
C TYR A 50 13.38 -14.99 8.31
N PHE A 51 14.12 -15.72 7.49
CA PHE A 51 13.79 -15.94 6.09
C PHE A 51 12.95 -17.21 5.97
N TYR A 52 11.84 -17.15 5.22
CA TYR A 52 10.95 -18.31 5.04
C TYR A 52 11.50 -19.36 4.04
N GLY A 53 12.68 -19.12 3.47
CA GLY A 53 13.33 -20.03 2.54
C GLY A 53 14.84 -19.84 2.52
N GLU A 54 15.58 -20.93 2.33
CA GLU A 54 17.06 -20.94 2.38
C GLU A 54 17.70 -20.59 1.02
N SER A 55 16.92 -20.58 -0.06
CA SER A 55 17.47 -20.28 -1.39
C SER A 55 17.72 -18.78 -1.56
N ALA A 56 18.83 -18.43 -2.23
CA ALA A 56 19.18 -17.05 -2.51
C ALA A 56 18.09 -16.30 -3.31
N ASN A 57 17.34 -17.02 -4.16
CA ASN A 57 16.22 -16.43 -4.89
C ASN A 57 15.03 -16.13 -3.98
N ALA A 58 14.69 -17.05 -3.07
CA ALA A 58 13.61 -16.84 -2.10
C ALA A 58 13.90 -15.63 -1.20
N ILE A 59 15.16 -15.48 -0.74
CA ILE A 59 15.59 -14.33 0.05
C ILE A 59 15.49 -13.03 -0.75
N LYS A 60 15.93 -13.01 -2.02
CA LYS A 60 15.80 -11.84 -2.89
C LYS A 60 14.35 -11.42 -3.05
N ILE A 61 13.47 -12.36 -3.37
CA ILE A 61 12.03 -12.08 -3.55
C ILE A 61 11.42 -11.55 -2.25
N GLN A 62 11.74 -12.15 -1.10
CA GLN A 62 11.26 -11.67 0.20
C GLN A 62 11.66 -10.22 0.48
N ILE A 63 12.90 -9.85 0.17
CA ILE A 63 13.38 -8.47 0.32
C ILE A 63 12.62 -7.53 -0.62
N TRP A 64 12.50 -7.89 -1.90
CA TRP A 64 11.80 -7.06 -2.90
C TRP A 64 10.33 -6.84 -2.53
N VAL A 65 9.60 -7.90 -2.16
CA VAL A 65 8.18 -7.81 -1.75
C VAL A 65 8.04 -6.94 -0.51
N THR A 66 8.93 -7.10 0.47
CA THR A 66 8.90 -6.31 1.71
C THR A 66 9.16 -4.81 1.45
N LEU A 67 10.06 -4.48 0.52
CA LEU A 67 10.33 -3.11 0.10
C LEU A 67 9.13 -2.49 -0.63
N ILE A 68 8.50 -3.24 -1.55
CA ILE A 68 7.30 -2.81 -2.28
C ILE A 68 6.15 -2.56 -1.29
N ALA A 69 5.87 -3.50 -0.40
CA ALA A 69 4.81 -3.36 0.60
C ALA A 69 5.00 -2.14 1.50
N ASN A 70 6.23 -1.88 1.97
CA ASN A 70 6.53 -0.70 2.78
C ASN A 70 6.36 0.61 2.01
N LEU A 71 6.71 0.64 0.73
CA LEU A 71 6.47 1.79 -0.14
C LEU A 71 4.97 2.05 -0.29
N LEU A 72 4.18 1.00 -0.59
CA LEU A 72 2.72 1.10 -0.72
C LEU A 72 2.07 1.59 0.58
N LEU A 73 2.47 1.04 1.73
CA LEU A 73 2.00 1.50 3.03
C LEU A 73 2.33 2.98 3.28
N SER A 74 3.52 3.44 2.88
CA SER A 74 3.94 4.84 3.02
C SER A 74 3.14 5.76 2.11
N LEU A 75 2.91 5.36 0.86
CA LEU A 75 2.09 6.10 -0.10
C LEU A 75 0.64 6.21 0.39
N MET A 76 0.09 5.11 0.89
CA MET A 76 -1.25 5.11 1.47
C MET A 76 -1.29 6.02 2.71
N GLN A 77 -0.32 5.95 3.61
CA GLN A 77 -0.23 6.87 4.75
C GLN A 77 -0.19 8.35 4.32
N SER A 78 0.46 8.67 3.21
CA SER A 78 0.51 10.03 2.67
C SER A 78 -0.79 10.49 1.99
N SER A 79 -1.59 9.55 1.47
CA SER A 79 -2.88 9.83 0.82
C SER A 79 -4.00 10.07 1.84
N LEU A 80 -3.80 9.62 3.08
CA LEU A 80 -4.77 9.74 4.16
C LEU A 80 -4.70 11.11 4.85
N GLN A 81 -5.86 11.74 5.01
CA GLN A 81 -5.96 13.04 5.70
C GLN A 81 -5.70 12.91 7.21
N ARG A 82 -6.06 11.76 7.80
CA ARG A 82 -5.85 11.47 9.23
C ARG A 82 -4.47 10.83 9.44
N ARG A 83 -3.75 11.28 10.47
CA ARG A 83 -2.47 10.67 10.86
C ARG A 83 -2.69 9.32 11.53
N TRP A 84 -2.48 8.23 10.78
CA TRP A 84 -2.45 6.87 11.32
C TRP A 84 -1.02 6.46 11.71
N SER A 85 -0.89 5.62 12.74
CA SER A 85 0.38 4.99 13.06
C SER A 85 0.70 3.91 12.03
N PHE A 86 1.99 3.71 11.73
CA PHE A 86 2.42 2.73 10.73
C PHE A 86 1.93 1.30 11.05
N SER A 87 2.04 0.89 12.31
CA SER A 87 1.59 -0.42 12.78
C SER A 87 0.07 -0.60 12.68
N GLY A 88 -0.70 0.43 13.04
CA GLY A 88 -2.15 0.39 12.93
C GLY A 88 -2.60 0.29 11.47
N LEU A 89 -1.98 1.08 10.59
CA LEU A 89 -2.25 1.04 9.16
C LEU A 89 -1.91 -0.32 8.55
N ALA A 90 -0.74 -0.89 8.88
CA ALA A 90 -0.34 -2.21 8.41
C ALA A 90 -1.29 -3.32 8.91
N THR A 91 -1.79 -3.22 10.14
CA THR A 91 -2.78 -4.17 10.69
C THR A 91 -4.11 -4.07 9.95
N MET A 92 -4.59 -2.85 9.69
CA MET A 92 -5.83 -2.65 8.93
C MET A 92 -5.71 -3.19 7.51
N VAL A 93 -4.62 -2.90 6.80
CA VAL A 93 -4.35 -3.48 5.49
C VAL A 93 -4.34 -5.00 5.55
N ARG A 94 -3.72 -5.61 6.57
CA ARG A 94 -3.72 -7.06 6.73
C ARG A 94 -5.13 -7.66 6.85
N ILE A 95 -6.04 -6.98 7.54
CA ILE A 95 -7.43 -7.43 7.71
C ILE A 95 -8.21 -7.21 6.41
N VAL A 96 -8.08 -6.03 5.81
CA VAL A 96 -8.82 -5.61 4.62
C VAL A 96 -8.28 -6.22 3.31
N LEU A 97 -7.05 -6.77 3.29
CA LEU A 97 -6.42 -7.29 2.07
C LEU A 97 -7.27 -8.34 1.34
N MET A 98 -8.12 -9.07 2.08
CA MET A 98 -9.00 -10.09 1.53
C MET A 98 -10.38 -9.57 1.11
N GLU A 99 -10.69 -8.30 1.38
CA GLU A 99 -11.97 -7.66 1.08
C GLU A 99 -11.83 -6.66 -0.08
N TYR A 100 -12.86 -6.55 -0.92
CA TYR A 100 -12.89 -5.58 -2.02
C TYR A 100 -13.37 -4.22 -1.51
N LEU A 101 -12.48 -3.49 -0.82
CA LEU A 101 -12.77 -2.16 -0.26
C LEU A 101 -12.06 -1.04 -1.02
N ASN A 102 -12.75 0.09 -1.16
CA ASN A 102 -12.11 1.32 -1.62
C ASN A 102 -11.37 1.96 -0.44
N MET A 103 -10.05 1.77 -0.40
CA MET A 103 -9.17 2.24 0.68
C MET A 103 -9.39 3.72 1.01
N ASN A 104 -9.63 4.58 0.01
CA ASN A 104 -9.81 6.00 0.24
C ASN A 104 -11.14 6.32 0.96
N ASN A 105 -12.21 5.58 0.66
CA ASN A 105 -13.48 5.74 1.34
C ASN A 105 -13.42 5.15 2.75
N PHE A 106 -12.89 3.93 2.89
CA PHE A 106 -12.81 3.22 4.16
C PHE A 106 -12.09 4.02 5.27
N PHE A 107 -10.92 4.60 4.96
CA PHE A 107 -10.15 5.31 5.99
C PHE A 107 -10.67 6.72 6.31
N ASN A 108 -11.38 7.37 5.36
CA ASN A 108 -11.92 8.72 5.55
C ASN A 108 -13.36 8.70 6.10
N MET A 109 -14.19 7.73 5.70
CA MET A 109 -15.57 7.54 6.14
C MET A 109 -15.88 6.03 6.32
N PRO A 110 -15.66 5.45 7.53
CA PRO A 110 -15.88 4.03 7.77
C PRO A 110 -17.34 3.59 7.55
N ASP A 111 -18.29 4.52 7.71
CA ASP A 111 -19.73 4.23 7.58
C ASP A 111 -20.23 4.35 6.13
N ALA A 112 -19.46 4.97 5.23
CA ALA A 112 -19.90 5.22 3.86
C ALA A 112 -19.93 3.95 3.02
N ASP A 113 -18.91 3.07 3.15
CA ASP A 113 -18.90 1.78 2.45
C ASP A 113 -20.00 0.85 2.99
N MET A 114 -20.22 0.82 4.31
CA MET A 114 -21.33 0.07 4.91
C MET A 114 -22.69 0.55 4.38
N LYS A 115 -22.87 1.87 4.29
CA LYS A 115 -24.09 2.47 3.74
C LYS A 115 -24.26 2.13 2.25
N LEU A 116 -23.19 2.12 1.48
CA LEU A 116 -23.21 1.77 0.05
C LEU A 116 -23.51 0.28 -0.16
N MET A 117 -22.99 -0.61 0.71
CA MET A 117 -23.35 -2.03 0.70
C MET A 117 -24.80 -2.28 1.14
N LEU A 118 -25.29 -1.53 2.13
CA LEU A 118 -26.70 -1.58 2.56
C LEU A 118 -27.64 -1.04 1.48
N GLU A 119 -27.25 0.01 0.77
CA GLU A 119 -27.99 0.58 -0.35
C GLU A 119 -28.00 -0.38 -1.55
N ALA A 120 -26.86 -1.01 -1.89
CA ALA A 120 -26.79 -2.03 -2.94
C ALA A 120 -27.56 -3.31 -2.58
N ALA A 121 -27.65 -3.67 -1.30
CA ALA A 121 -28.47 -4.79 -0.83
C ALA A 121 -29.96 -4.42 -0.69
N ALA A 122 -30.28 -3.13 -0.54
CA ALA A 122 -31.65 -2.62 -0.50
C ALA A 122 -32.22 -2.33 -1.90
N GLU A 123 -31.36 -2.16 -2.91
CA GLU A 123 -31.77 -2.22 -4.31
C GLU A 123 -32.34 -3.62 -4.59
N SER A 124 -33.56 -3.64 -5.12
CA SER A 124 -34.23 -4.88 -5.50
C SER A 124 -33.37 -5.59 -6.57
N PRO A 125 -33.30 -6.94 -6.56
CA PRO A 125 -32.57 -7.67 -7.59
C PRO A 125 -32.98 -7.15 -8.97
N PRO A 126 -32.03 -6.96 -9.92
CA PRO A 126 -32.39 -6.48 -11.24
C PRO A 126 -33.50 -7.36 -11.81
N GLU A 127 -34.58 -6.73 -12.23
CA GLU A 127 -35.74 -7.40 -12.80
C GLU A 127 -35.25 -8.20 -14.02
N VAL A 128 -35.35 -9.53 -13.92
CA VAL A 128 -34.97 -10.43 -15.01
C VAL A 128 -35.96 -10.20 -16.15
N THR A 129 -35.57 -9.38 -17.12
CA THR A 129 -36.29 -9.30 -18.38
C THR A 129 -35.83 -10.47 -19.24
N GLU A 130 -36.65 -11.53 -19.24
CA GLU A 130 -36.52 -12.63 -20.18
C GLU A 130 -36.72 -12.08 -21.60
N ASN A 131 -35.62 -11.92 -22.33
CA ASN A 131 -35.67 -11.62 -23.75
C ASN A 131 -35.89 -12.95 -24.50
N GLU A 132 -36.89 -13.02 -25.38
CA GLU A 132 -37.33 -14.21 -26.14
C GLU A 132 -36.33 -14.77 -27.17
N GLN A 133 -35.02 -14.54 -27.00
CA GLN A 133 -33.98 -15.17 -27.82
C GLN A 133 -32.83 -15.61 -26.90
N GLY A 134 -32.78 -16.91 -26.64
CA GLY A 134 -31.97 -17.57 -25.60
C GLY A 134 -30.45 -17.42 -25.77
N GLY A 135 -29.92 -16.24 -25.43
CA GLY A 135 -28.51 -16.00 -25.16
C GLY A 135 -28.36 -15.28 -23.83
N LEU A 136 -27.62 -15.88 -22.89
CA LEU A 136 -27.30 -15.28 -21.58
C LEU A 136 -26.23 -14.20 -21.75
N SER A 137 -26.65 -12.95 -21.90
CA SER A 137 -25.76 -11.78 -21.82
C SER A 137 -25.81 -11.21 -20.41
N LEU A 138 -24.69 -11.28 -19.68
CA LEU A 138 -24.53 -10.62 -18.39
C LEU A 138 -23.91 -9.24 -18.59
N THR A 139 -24.75 -8.21 -18.49
CA THR A 139 -24.32 -6.82 -18.40
C THR A 139 -24.24 -6.40 -16.94
N CYS A 140 -23.03 -6.18 -16.44
CA CYS A 140 -22.82 -5.57 -15.12
C CYS A 140 -22.66 -4.06 -15.30
N CYS A 141 -23.62 -3.31 -14.80
CA CYS A 141 -23.59 -1.85 -14.81
C CYS A 141 -23.26 -1.32 -13.42
N HIS A 142 -22.17 -0.54 -13.34
CA HIS A 142 -21.82 0.28 -12.19
C HIS A 142 -22.23 1.74 -12.48
N PRO A 143 -22.57 2.57 -11.48
CA PRO A 143 -23.06 3.95 -11.68
C PRO A 143 -22.19 4.91 -12.53
N ASN A 144 -20.97 4.53 -12.92
CA ASN A 144 -20.10 5.35 -13.79
C ASN A 144 -19.61 4.64 -15.05
N TYR A 145 -19.97 3.37 -15.28
CA TYR A 145 -19.68 2.64 -16.52
C TYR A 145 -20.46 1.33 -16.57
N CYS A 146 -20.90 0.95 -17.77
CA CYS A 146 -21.48 -0.36 -18.03
C CYS A 146 -20.48 -1.22 -18.80
N VAL A 147 -20.24 -2.44 -18.32
CA VAL A 147 -19.48 -3.45 -19.06
C VAL A 147 -20.46 -4.52 -19.54
N SER A 148 -20.61 -4.62 -20.86
CA SER A 148 -21.31 -5.72 -21.50
C SER A 148 -20.32 -6.82 -21.83
N MET A 149 -20.50 -8.00 -21.22
CA MET A 149 -19.79 -9.20 -21.60
C MET A 149 -20.78 -10.10 -22.35
N SER A 150 -20.71 -10.07 -23.68
CA SER A 150 -21.43 -11.00 -24.54
C SER A 150 -20.57 -12.26 -24.69
N TRP A 151 -21.06 -13.38 -24.19
CA TRP A 151 -20.51 -14.69 -24.50
C TRP A 151 -21.18 -15.19 -25.79
N ASN A 152 -20.38 -15.39 -26.83
CA ASN A 152 -20.81 -16.14 -28.01
C ASN A 152 -20.42 -17.60 -27.79
N GLU A 153 -21.35 -18.53 -27.90
CA GLU A 153 -21.12 -19.98 -27.75
C GLU A 153 -20.32 -20.61 -28.92
N ASP A 154 -19.43 -19.87 -29.59
CA ASP A 154 -18.71 -20.33 -30.78
C ASP A 154 -17.21 -20.68 -30.54
N PHE A 155 -16.78 -20.88 -29.29
CA PHE A 155 -15.41 -21.33 -29.00
C PHE A 155 -15.37 -22.46 -27.96
N TYR A 156 -15.91 -23.61 -28.36
CA TYR A 156 -15.43 -24.92 -27.90
C TYR A 156 -15.02 -25.72 -29.15
N VAL A 157 -13.70 -25.79 -29.39
CA VAL A 157 -13.03 -26.89 -30.09
C VAL A 157 -12.06 -27.52 -29.10
#